data_AF-A0A537UVX0-F1
#
_entry.id   AF-A0A537UVX0-F1
#
_cell.length_a   1.000
_cell.length_b   1.000
_cell.length_c   1.000
_cell.angle_alpha   90.00
_cell.angle_beta   90.00
_cell.angle_gamma   90.00
#
_symmetry.space_group_name_H-M   'P 1'
#
loop_
_entity.id
_entity.type
_entity.pdbx_description
1 polymer ?
#
loop_
_entity_poly.entity_id
_entity_poly.type
_entity_poly.pdbx_seq_one_letter_code
_entity_poly.pdbx_strand_id
1 'polypeptide(L)'
;LLGGPYTLKVNEHVRVDLFYSALSERARIWIDIIGCLLFLLPICVILVYFTWPWFVESWRIDETSSNAGGLIRWPVKLILPVGFTLMALQGVSELIKRVEALIHHHRLRFEYEKPLQ
;
A
#
# COMPACT_ATOMS: atom_id res chain seq x y z
N LEU A 1 2.66 8.62 -2.89
CA LEU A 1 1.75 7.58 -3.44
C LEU A 1 2.52 6.42 -4.07
N LEU A 2 3.28 6.65 -5.15
CA LEU A 2 4.02 5.57 -5.84
C LEU A 2 5.16 4.93 -5.00
N GLY A 3 5.73 5.66 -4.04
CA GLY A 3 6.72 5.11 -3.10
C GLY A 3 6.11 4.27 -1.97
N GLY A 4 4.79 4.33 -1.75
CA GLY A 4 4.12 3.58 -0.68
C GLY A 4 4.13 2.05 -0.88
N PRO A 5 3.85 1.53 -2.09
CA PRO A 5 4.07 0.12 -2.41
C PRO A 5 5.53 -0.30 -2.21
N TYR A 6 6.49 0.58 -2.51
CA TYR A 6 7.90 0.28 -2.27
C TYR A 6 8.22 0.19 -0.78
N THR A 7 7.74 1.12 0.06
CA THR A 7 7.94 1.05 1.52
C THR A 7 7.27 -0.17 2.15
N LEU A 8 6.11 -0.59 1.61
CA LEU A 8 5.48 -1.84 2.01
C LEU A 8 6.31 -3.06 1.62
N LYS A 9 6.96 -3.05 0.44
CA LYS A 9 7.87 -4.10 -0.01
C LYS A 9 9.10 -4.22 0.89
N VAL A 10 9.70 -3.10 1.31
CA VAL A 10 10.86 -3.10 2.21
C VAL A 10 10.49 -3.25 3.69
N ASN A 11 9.20 -3.49 4.01
CA ASN A 11 8.70 -3.58 5.39
C ASN A 11 8.97 -2.33 6.26
N GLU A 12 9.19 -1.17 5.62
CA GLU A 12 9.33 0.15 6.25
C GLU A 12 8.00 0.91 6.35
N HIS A 13 6.91 0.32 5.86
CA HIS A 13 5.59 0.87 6.14
C HIS A 13 5.41 0.97 7.65
N VAL A 14 4.94 2.12 8.14
CA VAL A 14 4.82 2.39 9.58
C VAL A 14 3.97 1.29 10.22
N ARG A 15 4.64 0.32 10.83
CA ARG A 15 4.04 -0.71 11.66
C ARG A 15 4.04 -0.16 13.08
N VAL A 16 3.06 -0.57 13.87
CA VAL A 16 3.06 -0.20 15.29
C VAL A 16 4.07 -1.09 16.03
N ASP A 17 5.36 -0.85 15.77
CA ASP A 17 6.51 -1.60 16.30
C ASP A 17 6.55 -1.64 17.83
N LEU A 18 5.82 -0.75 18.51
CA LEU A 18 5.66 -0.75 19.96
C LEU A 18 4.95 -1.99 20.51
N PHE A 19 3.98 -2.57 19.78
CA PHE A 19 3.27 -3.78 20.23
C PHE A 19 4.02 -5.07 19.88
N TYR A 20 4.91 -5.02 18.89
CA TYR A 20 5.56 -6.22 18.37
C TYR A 20 6.73 -6.73 19.21
N SER A 21 7.32 -5.89 20.07
CA SER A 21 8.45 -6.29 20.93
C SER A 21 8.07 -7.29 22.03
N ALA A 22 6.78 -7.36 22.40
CA ALA A 22 6.27 -8.24 23.46
C ALA A 22 5.52 -9.48 22.92
N LEU A 23 5.31 -9.59 21.61
CA LEU A 23 4.48 -10.62 21.00
C LEU A 23 5.29 -11.77 20.38
N SER A 24 4.75 -12.98 20.42
CA SER A 24 5.33 -14.14 19.75
C SER A 24 5.30 -13.99 18.22
N GLU A 25 6.24 -14.63 17.53
CA GLU A 25 6.37 -14.56 16.06
C GLU A 25 5.07 -14.93 15.33
N ARG A 26 4.33 -15.92 15.84
CA ARG A 26 3.03 -16.34 15.28
C ARG A 26 1.94 -15.29 15.48
N ALA A 27 1.89 -14.63 16.64
CA ALA A 27 0.92 -13.58 16.91
C ALA A 27 1.17 -12.35 16.01
N ARG A 28 2.45 -12.01 15.77
CA ARG A 28 2.86 -10.95 14.84
C ARG A 28 2.39 -11.23 13.42
N ILE A 29 2.58 -12.46 12.92
CA ILE A 29 2.12 -12.86 11.58
C ILE A 29 0.59 -12.76 11.46
N TRP A 30 -0.16 -13.21 12.47
CA TRP A 30 -1.63 -13.11 12.47
C TRP A 30 -2.13 -11.67 12.46
N ILE A 31 -1.54 -10.78 13.27
CA ILE A 31 -1.90 -9.36 13.30
C ILE A 31 -1.65 -8.73 11.93
N ASP A 32 -0.52 -9.02 11.29
CA ASP A 32 -0.22 -8.47 9.97
C ASP A 32 -1.21 -8.98 8.90
N ILE A 33 -1.56 -10.27 8.92
CA ILE A 33 -2.54 -10.86 7.99
C ILE A 33 -3.90 -10.17 8.15
N ILE A 34 -4.39 -10.07 9.38
CA ILE A 34 -5.68 -9.43 9.68
C ILE A 34 -5.64 -7.94 9.34
N GLY A 35 -4.55 -7.26 9.70
CA GLY A 35 -4.30 -5.86 9.38
C GLY A 35 -4.36 -5.58 7.88
N CYS A 36 -3.65 -6.40 7.10
CA CYS A 36 -3.63 -6.29 5.65
C CYS A 36 -5.01 -6.58 5.04
N LEU A 37 -5.68 -7.64 5.49
CA LEU A 37 -6.95 -8.09 4.93
C LEU A 37 -8.13 -7.18 5.27
N LEU A 38 -8.21 -6.67 6.51
CA LEU A 38 -9.37 -5.91 6.98
C LEU A 38 -9.17 -4.39 6.88
N PHE A 39 -7.94 -3.90 6.83
CA PHE A 39 -7.68 -2.45 6.79
C PHE A 39 -7.02 -2.06 5.47
N LEU A 40 -5.86 -2.61 5.14
CA LEU A 40 -5.11 -2.15 3.96
C LEU A 40 -5.86 -2.41 2.64
N LEU A 41 -6.26 -3.64 2.37
CA LEU A 41 -6.91 -4.01 1.10
C LEU A 41 -8.27 -3.32 0.91
N PRO A 42 -9.19 -3.32 1.91
CA PRO A 42 -10.49 -2.70 1.74
C PRO A 42 -10.37 -1.18 1.52
N ILE A 43 -9.48 -0.51 2.25
CA ILE A 43 -9.23 0.92 2.06
C ILE A 43 -8.68 1.19 0.67
N CYS A 44 -7.70 0.41 0.19
CA CYS A 44 -7.17 0.58 -1.16
C CYS A 44 -8.25 0.40 -2.23
N VAL A 45 -9.11 -0.62 -2.10
CA VAL A 45 -10.22 -0.88 -3.04
C VAL A 45 -11.22 0.28 -3.02
N ILE A 46 -11.63 0.76 -1.84
CA ILE A 46 -12.54 1.90 -1.70
C ILE A 46 -11.94 3.15 -2.37
N LEU A 47 -10.66 3.43 -2.13
CA LEU A 47 -9.99 4.59 -2.70
C LEU A 47 -9.86 4.50 -4.22
N VAL A 48 -9.54 3.32 -4.77
CA VAL A 48 -9.55 3.11 -6.23
C VAL A 48 -10.95 3.34 -6.78
N TYR A 49 -11.98 2.79 -6.14
CA TYR A 49 -13.37 2.93 -6.57
C TYR A 49 -13.82 4.40 -6.63
N PHE A 50 -13.46 5.22 -5.64
CA PHE A 50 -13.79 6.65 -5.63
C PHE A 50 -12.92 7.51 -6.55
N THR A 51 -11.64 7.18 -6.70
CA THR A 51 -10.70 7.97 -7.51
C THR A 51 -10.80 7.67 -9.00
N TRP A 52 -11.28 6.48 -9.39
CA TRP A 52 -11.49 6.11 -10.79
C TRP A 52 -12.47 7.02 -11.55
N PRO A 53 -13.73 7.24 -11.12
CA PRO A 53 -14.64 8.13 -11.82
C PRO A 53 -14.14 9.58 -11.86
N TRP A 54 -13.42 10.01 -10.82
CA TRP A 54 -12.82 11.34 -10.76
C TRP A 54 -11.70 11.53 -11.80
N PHE A 55 -10.89 10.50 -12.04
CA PHE A 55 -9.92 10.48 -13.13
C PHE A 55 -10.63 10.47 -14.50
N VAL A 56 -11.60 9.57 -14.69
CA VAL A 56 -12.33 9.43 -15.96
C VAL A 56 -13.00 10.72 -16.37
N GLU A 57 -13.63 11.44 -15.43
CA GLU A 57 -14.26 12.72 -15.71
C GLU A 57 -13.24 13.76 -16.19
N SER A 58 -12.11 13.88 -15.49
CA SER A 58 -11.02 14.80 -15.86
C SER A 58 -10.41 14.47 -17.23
N TRP A 59 -10.33 13.19 -17.58
CA TRP A 59 -9.89 12.74 -18.90
C TRP A 59 -10.91 13.11 -19.99
N ARG A 60 -12.21 12.96 -19.72
CA ARG A 60 -13.27 13.23 -20.71
C ARG A 60 -13.41 14.71 -21.03
N ILE A 61 -13.23 15.59 -20.04
CA ILE A 61 -13.35 17.04 -20.22
C ILE A 61 -12.03 17.70 -20.64
N ASP A 62 -10.99 16.90 -20.90
CA ASP A 62 -9.59 17.33 -21.12
C ASP A 62 -9.21 18.47 -20.18
N GLU A 63 -9.28 18.20 -18.87
CA GLU A 63 -9.20 19.26 -17.87
C GLU A 63 -7.84 19.95 -17.92
N THR A 64 -7.85 21.21 -18.36
CA THR A 64 -6.67 22.07 -18.42
C THR A 64 -6.69 23.08 -17.29
N SER A 65 -5.50 23.51 -16.87
CA SER A 65 -5.38 24.55 -15.85
C SER A 65 -5.75 25.93 -16.40
N SER A 66 -6.45 26.75 -15.60
CA SER A 66 -6.77 28.14 -15.97
C SER A 66 -5.57 29.10 -15.90
N ASN A 67 -4.36 28.59 -15.61
CA ASN A 67 -3.12 29.37 -15.68
C ASN A 67 -2.65 29.51 -17.13
N ALA A 68 -1.99 30.63 -17.44
CA ALA A 68 -1.32 30.84 -18.72
C ALA A 68 -0.34 29.69 -19.00
N GLY A 69 -0.62 28.88 -20.03
CA GLY A 69 0.13 27.67 -20.38
C GLY A 69 -0.62 26.34 -20.19
N GLY A 70 -1.83 26.34 -19.60
CA GLY A 70 -2.82 25.26 -19.74
C GLY A 70 -2.31 23.84 -19.51
N LEU A 71 -1.72 23.53 -18.36
CA LEU A 71 -1.25 22.16 -18.09
C LEU A 71 -2.43 21.20 -17.95
N ILE A 72 -2.34 20.08 -18.67
CA ILE A 72 -3.28 18.97 -18.61
C ILE A 72 -3.22 18.34 -17.20
N ARG A 73 -4.37 18.24 -16.52
CA ARG A 73 -4.45 17.81 -15.11
C ARG A 73 -4.74 16.33 -14.92
N TRP A 74 -5.33 15.67 -15.90
CA TRP A 74 -5.68 14.26 -15.80
C TRP A 74 -4.50 13.32 -15.46
N PRO A 75 -3.24 13.55 -15.88
CA PRO A 75 -2.13 12.64 -15.54
C PRO A 75 -1.86 12.58 -14.03
N VAL A 76 -1.98 13.72 -13.35
CA VAL A 76 -1.82 13.78 -11.89
C VAL A 76 -2.96 13.04 -11.19
N LYS A 77 -4.18 13.16 -11.72
CA LYS A 77 -5.35 12.44 -11.18
C LYS A 77 -5.27 10.94 -11.39
N LEU A 78 -4.63 10.48 -12.47
CA LEU A 78 -4.38 9.06 -12.74
C LEU A 78 -3.41 8.41 -11.74
N ILE A 79 -2.45 9.17 -11.19
CA ILE A 79 -1.47 8.65 -10.22
C ILE A 79 -2.16 8.13 -8.95
N LEU A 80 -3.31 8.67 -8.57
CA LEU A 80 -4.08 8.23 -7.41
C LEU A 80 -4.61 6.79 -7.53
N PRO A 81 -5.50 6.45 -8.48
CA PRO A 81 -5.99 5.09 -8.64
C PRO A 81 -4.86 4.10 -8.96
N VAL A 82 -3.86 4.51 -9.75
CA VAL A 82 -2.68 3.67 -10.05
C VAL A 82 -1.88 3.38 -8.78
N GLY A 83 -1.61 4.40 -7.96
CA GLY A 83 -0.85 4.25 -6.71
C GLY A 83 -1.54 3.32 -5.70
N PHE A 84 -2.85 3.46 -5.53
CA PHE A 84 -3.61 2.58 -4.64
C PHE A 84 -3.75 1.16 -5.19
N THR A 85 -3.85 0.99 -6.51
CA THR A 85 -3.84 -0.33 -7.14
C THR A 85 -2.51 -1.04 -6.90
N LEU A 86 -1.39 -0.34 -7.10
CA LEU A 86 -0.05 -0.89 -6.80
C LEU A 86 0.11 -1.22 -5.32
N MET A 87 -0.47 -0.41 -4.42
CA MET A 87 -0.45 -0.69 -2.99
C MET A 87 -1.23 -1.96 -2.65
N ALA A 88 -2.42 -2.13 -3.24
CA ALA A 88 -3.22 -3.32 -3.05
C ALA A 88 -2.49 -4.58 -3.55
N LEU A 89 -1.87 -4.52 -4.74
CA LEU A 89 -1.07 -5.62 -5.28
C LEU A 89 0.11 -5.98 -4.37
N GLN A 90 0.82 -4.98 -3.86
CA GLN A 90 1.89 -5.22 -2.89
C GLN A 90 1.36 -5.82 -1.58
N GLY A 91 0.22 -5.33 -1.08
CA GLY A 91 -0.46 -5.89 0.10
C GLY A 91 -0.82 -7.36 -0.06
N VAL A 92 -1.31 -7.76 -1.24
CA VAL A 92 -1.57 -9.17 -1.58
C VAL A 92 -0.27 -9.99 -1.59
N SER A 93 0.81 -9.48 -2.19
CA SER A 93 2.12 -10.15 -2.17
C SER A 93 2.61 -10.41 -0.75
N GLU A 94 2.49 -9.40 0.11
CA GLU A 94 2.86 -9.47 1.53
C GLU A 94 1.97 -10.40 2.35
N LEU A 95 0.68 -10.52 1.98
CA LEU A 95 -0.26 -11.47 2.58
C LEU A 95 0.14 -12.92 2.26
N ILE A 96 0.45 -13.21 1.00
CA ILE A 96 0.83 -14.57 0.54
C ILE A 96 2.08 -15.05 1.29
N LYS A 97 3.13 -14.22 1.38
CA LYS A 97 4.37 -14.56 2.11
C LYS A 97 4.11 -14.88 3.59
N ARG A 98 3.21 -14.13 4.23
CA ARG A 98 2.84 -14.33 5.65
C ARG A 98 2.05 -15.62 5.86
N VAL A 99 1.15 -15.95 4.93
CA VAL A 99 0.41 -17.22 4.94
C VAL A 99 1.38 -18.40 4.76
N GLU A 100 2.33 -18.29 3.83
CA GLU A 100 3.37 -19.31 3.61
C GLU A 100 4.24 -19.52 4.87
N ALA A 101 4.67 -18.44 5.51
CA ALA A 101 5.44 -18.50 6.75
C ALA A 101 4.68 -19.20 7.90
N LEU A 102 3.37 -19.02 7.98
CA LEU A 102 2.52 -19.67 8.97
C LEU A 102 2.46 -21.19 8.76
N ILE A 103 2.37 -21.62 7.49
CA ILE A 103 2.25 -23.03 7.09
C ILE A 103 3.59 -23.76 7.23
N HIS A 104 4.68 -23.18 6.73
CA HIS A 104 5.98 -23.87 6.65
C HIS A 104 6.89 -23.65 7.86
N HIS A 105 6.41 -22.96 8.92
CA HIS A 105 7.22 -22.58 10.09
C HIS A 105 8.55 -21.90 9.72
N HIS A 106 8.60 -21.22 8.58
CA HIS A 106 9.77 -20.47 8.16
C HIS A 106 9.88 -19.23 9.05
N ARG A 107 11.05 -19.00 9.66
CA ARG A 107 11.32 -17.72 10.31
C ARG A 107 11.33 -16.64 9.25
N LEU A 108 10.33 -15.78 9.22
CA LEU A 108 10.39 -14.57 8.42
C LEU A 108 11.51 -13.72 9.02
N ARG A 109 12.60 -13.53 8.26
CA ARG A 109 13.60 -12.52 8.60
C ARG A 109 12.95 -11.15 8.42
N PHE A 110 12.27 -10.69 9.46
CA PHE A 110 11.96 -9.28 9.64
C PHE A 110 13.25 -8.56 10.02
N GLU A 111 14.25 -8.61 9.14
CA GLU A 111 15.52 -7.94 9.31
C GLU A 111 15.24 -6.44 9.08
N TYR A 112 14.85 -5.76 10.16
CA TYR A 112 14.82 -4.30 10.20
C TYR A 112 16.27 -3.85 10.19
N GLU A 113 16.77 -3.48 9.02
CA GLU A 113 18.07 -2.85 8.91
C GLU A 113 17.92 -1.44 9.49
N LYS A 114 18.28 -1.30 10.78
CA LYS A 114 18.33 0.00 11.44
C LYS A 114 19.12 0.95 10.52
N PRO A 115 18.60 2.16 10.22
CA PRO A 115 19.42 3.14 9.54
C PRO A 115 20.69 3.31 10.37
N LEU A 116 21.84 3.05 9.73
CA LEU A 116 23.16 3.34 10.28
C LEU A 116 23.19 4.86 10.54
N GLN A 117 22.87 5.25 11.76
CA GLN A 117 23.09 6.59 12.29
C GLN A 117 24.45 6.64 12.95
#